data_AF-A0A947KPH8-F1
#
_entry.id   AF-A0A947KPH8-F1
#
_cell.length_a   1.000
_cell.length_b   1.000
_cell.length_c   1.000
_cell.angle_alpha   90.00
_cell.angle_beta   90.00
_cell.angle_gamma   90.00
#
_symmetry.space_group_name_H-M   'P 1'
#
loop_
_entity.id
_entity.type
_entity.pdbx_description
1 polymer ?
#
loop_
_entity_poly.entity_id
_entity_poly.type
_entity_poly.pdbx_seq_one_letter_code
_entity_poly.pdbx_strand_id
1 'polypeptide(L)'
;MIKYQSRITSHGNRQLELQVVYPLSRSAKRKRYEIDLYMFNPYQLGITHDRYGTTRFLRDMRSYTRYEAALISLAKLADPACELSPLTRIFDMLKDASMARDISEKAMLHELRGLSSMYHSQLGETRHVLMAMLKSGAYTEDILESLTPFLHDVDIFLTRFRSLRPLFMDPRLHGDSRLALDWADESISLTTEKTFMRLYELFRQSQGLAPAALAVRERLEREQQHRQDHHYPIVADSSAPTANEYYLYRDGQLKKWMEAFMFMTCDPANTLTRFTQIFMGVAAGAAMGFAVLVAFFATRLFAVNSLPWAVIIILAYIVKDRIKEIMRNAMIACLPKMVADQIHDLIDPANNVKVGVTRARVRFCAPGDVPDVVQQLRRLQTNPFTTMIPPENVIHFHKDVYIDSARFMSSHRRLEALADIMRFKLDAWLDNMDDPVSILHRLNGDTIENVPAQRVYHINLIIGLSEQGGDGSPTYFRYRLILTREGIVRIEEVAI
;
A
#
# COMPACT_ATOMS: atom_id res chain seq x y z
N MET A 1 -10.07 19.34 -5.18
CA MET A 1 -10.18 18.13 -6.01
C MET A 1 -8.88 17.36 -5.84
N ILE A 2 -8.93 16.11 -5.35
CA ILE A 2 -7.72 15.30 -5.13
C ILE A 2 -7.07 15.06 -6.50
N LYS A 3 -5.79 15.43 -6.64
CA LYS A 3 -4.97 15.13 -7.82
C LYS A 3 -4.32 13.76 -7.64
N TYR A 4 -3.82 13.18 -8.72
CA TYR A 4 -2.90 12.05 -8.62
C TYR A 4 -1.74 12.40 -7.69
N GLN A 5 -1.43 11.51 -6.76
CA GLN A 5 -0.27 11.63 -5.88
C GLN A 5 0.54 10.34 -5.94
N SER A 6 1.85 10.49 -5.83
CA SER A 6 2.78 9.39 -5.65
C SER A 6 3.68 9.75 -4.49
N ARG A 7 4.03 8.76 -3.66
CA ARG A 7 5.00 8.91 -2.59
C ARG A 7 5.82 7.64 -2.49
N ILE A 8 7.13 7.78 -2.40
CA ILE A 8 8.03 6.66 -2.14
C ILE A 8 8.69 6.85 -0.77
N THR A 9 8.65 5.81 0.06
CA THR A 9 9.30 5.79 1.37
C THR A 9 10.11 4.50 1.56
N SER A 10 11.04 4.55 2.51
CA SER A 10 11.81 3.38 2.94
C SER A 10 11.03 2.66 4.05
N HIS A 11 10.71 1.38 3.86
CA HIS A 11 10.10 0.54 4.88
C HIS A 11 11.19 -0.35 5.51
N GLY A 12 11.92 0.19 6.48
CA GLY A 12 13.22 -0.37 6.87
C GLY A 12 14.28 -0.07 5.81
N ASN A 13 15.43 -0.76 5.85
CA ASN A 13 16.55 -0.51 4.94
C ASN A 13 16.50 -1.34 3.63
N ARG A 14 15.74 -2.43 3.57
CA ARG A 14 15.74 -3.39 2.43
C ARG A 14 14.39 -3.50 1.71
N GLN A 15 13.44 -2.63 2.02
CA GLN A 15 12.13 -2.63 1.37
C GLN A 15 11.72 -1.20 0.99
N LEU A 16 11.28 -1.06 -0.26
CA LEU A 16 10.73 0.18 -0.80
C LEU A 16 9.21 0.14 -0.68
N GLU A 17 8.57 1.20 -0.22
CA GLU A 17 7.12 1.37 -0.25
C GLU A 17 6.75 2.49 -1.22
N LEU A 18 6.00 2.16 -2.27
CA LEU A 18 5.38 3.10 -3.19
C LEU A 18 3.89 3.19 -2.86
N GLN A 19 3.43 4.36 -2.44
CA GLN A 19 2.02 4.69 -2.31
C GLN A 19 1.61 5.56 -3.49
N VAL A 20 0.54 5.17 -4.16
CA VAL A 20 -0.09 5.92 -5.24
C VAL A 20 -1.53 6.20 -4.84
N VAL A 21 -1.98 7.46 -4.96
CA VAL A 21 -3.35 7.87 -4.64
C VAL A 21 -3.99 8.46 -5.88
N TYR A 22 -5.22 8.03 -6.17
CA TYR A 22 -6.03 8.55 -7.26
C TYR A 22 -7.46 8.86 -6.82
N PRO A 23 -8.06 9.95 -7.33
CA PRO A 23 -9.36 10.43 -6.90
C PRO A 23 -10.49 9.50 -7.36
N LEU A 24 -11.44 9.22 -6.47
CA LEU A 24 -12.69 8.56 -6.84
C LEU A 24 -13.68 9.61 -7.34
N SER A 25 -14.02 9.59 -8.64
CA SER A 25 -15.14 10.40 -9.13
C SER A 25 -16.48 9.66 -8.98
N ARG A 26 -17.51 10.41 -8.61
CA ARG A 26 -18.89 9.96 -8.49
C ARG A 26 -19.63 9.86 -9.84
N SER A 27 -19.06 10.41 -10.92
CA SER A 27 -19.78 10.56 -12.20
C SER A 27 -19.87 9.28 -13.04
N ALA A 28 -18.94 8.35 -12.90
CA ALA A 28 -18.86 7.15 -13.74
C ALA A 28 -19.14 5.88 -12.93
N LYS A 29 -19.98 4.98 -13.46
CA LYS A 29 -20.32 3.70 -12.79
C LYS A 29 -19.11 2.78 -12.63
N ARG A 30 -18.20 2.77 -13.60
CA ARG A 30 -16.98 1.95 -13.58
C ARG A 30 -15.81 2.81 -14.02
N LYS A 31 -14.70 2.68 -13.30
CA LYS A 31 -13.44 3.34 -13.63
C LYS A 31 -12.31 2.34 -13.73
N ARG A 32 -11.33 2.67 -14.58
CA ARG A 32 -10.06 1.96 -14.70
C ARG A 32 -8.93 2.96 -14.52
N TYR A 33 -8.13 2.74 -13.50
CA TYR A 33 -6.88 3.46 -13.27
C TYR A 33 -5.73 2.61 -13.76
N GLU A 34 -4.75 3.22 -14.40
CA GLU A 34 -3.55 2.56 -14.90
C GLU A 34 -2.33 3.13 -14.18
N ILE A 35 -1.47 2.22 -13.71
CA ILE A 35 -0.22 2.54 -13.02
C ILE A 35 0.91 1.90 -13.82
N ASP A 36 1.77 2.71 -14.39
CA ASP A 36 2.99 2.28 -15.07
C ASP A 36 4.21 2.64 -14.24
N LEU A 37 4.97 1.65 -13.77
CA LEU A 37 6.21 1.83 -13.03
C LEU A 37 7.38 1.29 -13.86
N TYR A 38 8.26 2.19 -14.25
CA TYR A 38 9.51 1.88 -14.94
C TYR A 38 10.68 1.98 -13.96
N MET A 39 11.37 0.87 -13.74
CA MET A 39 12.58 0.78 -12.91
C MET A 39 13.80 0.63 -13.81
N PHE A 40 14.64 1.65 -13.86
CA PHE A 40 15.89 1.65 -14.62
C PHE A 40 17.03 1.23 -13.70
N ASN A 41 17.58 0.04 -13.98
CA ASN A 41 18.58 -0.60 -13.14
C ASN A 41 19.95 -0.60 -13.84
N PRO A 42 21.04 -0.26 -13.12
CA PRO A 42 22.38 -0.42 -13.66
C PRO A 42 22.63 -1.86 -14.13
N TYR A 43 23.27 -2.01 -15.29
CA TYR A 43 23.54 -3.32 -15.91
C TYR A 43 24.20 -4.31 -14.94
N GLN A 44 25.18 -3.84 -14.16
CA GLN A 44 25.95 -4.62 -13.18
C GLN A 44 25.12 -5.29 -12.07
N LEU A 45 23.90 -4.79 -11.78
CA LEU A 45 23.04 -5.43 -10.76
C LEU A 45 22.45 -6.76 -11.25
N GLY A 46 22.51 -7.07 -12.55
CA GLY A 46 22.06 -8.35 -13.10
C GLY A 46 20.54 -8.56 -13.04
N ILE A 47 19.75 -7.50 -12.80
CA ILE A 47 18.30 -7.53 -12.75
C ILE A 47 17.73 -7.66 -14.17
N THR A 48 17.71 -8.90 -14.66
CA THR A 48 17.29 -9.27 -16.02
C THR A 48 16.18 -10.31 -15.96
N HIS A 49 15.50 -10.53 -17.09
CA HIS A 49 14.48 -11.57 -17.20
C HIS A 49 15.03 -12.95 -16.80
N ASP A 50 16.25 -13.30 -17.23
CA ASP A 50 16.79 -14.65 -17.07
C ASP A 50 17.31 -14.92 -15.66
N ARG A 51 17.82 -13.89 -14.96
CA ARG A 51 18.36 -14.03 -13.60
C ARG A 51 17.33 -13.75 -12.50
N TYR A 52 16.48 -12.75 -12.72
CA TYR A 52 15.48 -12.32 -11.74
C TYR A 52 14.09 -12.81 -12.15
N GLY A 53 13.63 -12.40 -13.32
CA GLY A 53 12.40 -12.89 -13.93
C GLY A 53 11.10 -12.44 -13.25
N THR A 54 9.99 -12.63 -13.96
CA THR A 54 8.66 -12.16 -13.53
C THR A 54 8.18 -12.83 -12.24
N THR A 55 8.39 -14.14 -12.10
CA THR A 55 7.93 -14.89 -10.93
C THR A 55 8.60 -14.41 -9.64
N ARG A 56 9.91 -14.14 -9.68
CA ARG A 56 10.65 -13.63 -8.51
C ARG A 56 10.25 -12.19 -8.21
N PHE A 57 10.14 -11.32 -9.22
CA PHE A 57 9.66 -9.95 -9.06
C PHE A 57 8.31 -9.91 -8.32
N LEU A 58 7.35 -10.71 -8.76
CA LEU A 58 6.01 -10.76 -8.17
C LEU A 58 5.97 -11.38 -6.77
N ARG A 59 6.91 -12.27 -6.44
CA ARG A 59 7.06 -12.83 -5.08
C ARG A 59 7.67 -11.82 -4.12
N ASP A 60 8.62 -11.03 -4.61
CA ASP A 60 9.36 -10.04 -3.83
C ASP A 60 8.55 -8.72 -3.72
N MET A 61 7.43 -8.61 -4.45
CA MET A 61 6.45 -7.52 -4.36
C MET A 61 5.23 -7.92 -3.53
N ARG A 62 4.71 -6.99 -2.72
CA ARG A 62 3.36 -7.05 -2.15
C ARG A 62 2.56 -5.85 -2.59
N SER A 63 1.30 -6.03 -2.95
CA SER A 63 0.41 -4.93 -3.32
C SER A 63 -0.86 -4.99 -2.50
N TYR A 64 -1.27 -3.84 -1.98
CA TYR A 64 -2.49 -3.63 -1.22
C TYR A 64 -3.25 -2.47 -1.84
N THR A 65 -4.56 -2.64 -2.02
CA THR A 65 -5.44 -1.54 -2.39
C THR A 65 -6.30 -1.21 -1.18
N ARG A 66 -6.32 0.07 -0.79
CA ARG A 66 -7.17 0.58 0.27
C ARG A 66 -7.93 1.81 -0.22
N TYR A 67 -9.00 2.17 0.45
CA TYR A 67 -9.59 3.48 0.27
C TYR A 67 -9.05 4.47 1.28
N GLU A 68 -9.11 5.75 0.94
CA GLU A 68 -8.80 6.83 1.86
C GLU A 68 -10.11 7.46 2.37
N ALA A 69 -10.23 7.51 3.69
CA ALA A 69 -11.34 8.17 4.36
C ALA A 69 -11.21 9.69 4.20
N ALA A 70 -12.35 10.36 4.04
CA ALA A 70 -12.44 11.81 3.98
C ALA A 70 -11.80 12.44 5.21
N LEU A 71 -11.06 13.51 5.00
CA LEU A 71 -10.40 14.23 6.08
C LEU A 71 -11.42 15.14 6.79
N ILE A 72 -11.90 14.72 7.97
CA ILE A 72 -12.80 15.53 8.82
C ILE A 72 -11.97 16.15 9.95
N SER A 73 -12.04 17.48 10.09
CA SER A 73 -11.33 18.20 11.15
C SER A 73 -11.76 17.75 12.56
N LEU A 74 -10.89 17.93 13.57
CA LEU A 74 -11.21 17.58 14.96
C LEU A 74 -12.49 18.28 15.45
N ALA A 75 -12.62 19.59 15.18
CA ALA A 75 -13.84 20.34 15.47
C ALA A 75 -15.09 19.67 14.87
N LYS A 76 -15.03 19.21 13.60
CA LYS A 76 -16.16 18.54 12.94
C LYS A 76 -16.39 17.10 13.40
N LEU A 77 -15.35 16.38 13.79
CA LEU A 77 -15.50 15.09 14.46
C LEU A 77 -16.25 15.25 15.80
N ALA A 78 -15.96 16.32 16.55
CA ALA A 78 -16.60 16.62 17.81
C ALA A 78 -17.94 17.38 17.69
N ASP A 79 -18.33 17.85 16.50
CA ASP A 79 -19.57 18.59 16.24
C ASP A 79 -20.82 17.66 16.20
N PRO A 80 -21.82 17.84 17.10
CA PRO A 80 -23.05 17.05 17.07
C PRO A 80 -23.92 17.27 15.84
N ALA A 81 -23.79 18.40 15.13
CA ALA A 81 -24.53 18.67 13.91
C ALA A 81 -23.89 18.02 12.67
N CYS A 82 -22.69 17.45 12.80
CA CYS A 82 -22.02 16.80 11.68
C CYS A 82 -22.49 15.35 11.51
N GLU A 83 -23.41 15.11 10.58
CA GLU A 83 -23.93 13.76 10.24
C GLU A 83 -22.86 12.80 9.70
N LEU A 84 -21.76 13.35 9.16
CA LEU A 84 -20.64 12.55 8.65
C LEU A 84 -19.69 12.11 9.78
N SER A 85 -19.74 12.76 10.94
CA SER A 85 -18.87 12.40 12.07
C SER A 85 -19.19 10.98 12.54
N PRO A 86 -18.19 10.07 12.57
CA PRO A 86 -18.36 8.75 13.17
C PRO A 86 -18.84 8.84 14.62
N LEU A 87 -18.39 9.85 15.38
CA LEU A 87 -18.77 10.03 16.77
C LEU A 87 -20.27 10.32 16.90
N THR A 88 -20.78 11.26 16.10
CA THR A 88 -22.22 11.58 16.05
C THR A 88 -23.04 10.37 15.64
N ARG A 89 -22.59 9.62 14.62
CA ARG A 89 -23.26 8.40 14.16
C ARG A 89 -23.31 7.31 15.22
N ILE A 90 -22.26 7.15 16.02
CA ILE A 90 -22.27 6.20 17.16
C ILE A 90 -23.33 6.63 18.19
N PHE A 91 -23.40 7.92 18.54
CA PHE A 91 -24.46 8.42 19.42
C PHE A 91 -25.86 8.17 18.86
N ASP A 92 -26.07 8.41 17.56
CA ASP A 92 -27.37 8.19 16.92
C ASP A 92 -27.74 6.71 16.89
N MET A 93 -26.80 5.82 16.60
CA MET A 93 -27.01 4.36 16.67
C MET A 93 -27.42 3.91 18.08
N LEU A 94 -26.80 4.46 19.13
CA LEU A 94 -27.13 4.15 20.52
C LEU A 94 -28.49 4.71 20.93
N LYS A 95 -28.87 5.90 20.43
CA LYS A 95 -30.20 6.48 20.65
C LYS A 95 -31.29 5.67 19.94
N ASP A 96 -31.10 5.31 18.68
CA ASP A 96 -32.07 4.54 17.91
C ASP A 96 -32.30 3.14 18.48
N ALA A 97 -31.27 2.54 19.08
CA ALA A 97 -31.37 1.26 19.78
C ALA A 97 -32.29 1.31 21.00
N SER A 98 -32.46 2.48 21.63
CA SER A 98 -33.47 2.67 22.68
C SER A 98 -34.90 2.41 22.19
N MET A 99 -35.13 2.42 20.87
CA MET A 99 -36.43 2.24 20.22
C MET A 99 -36.66 0.85 19.59
N ALA A 100 -36.04 -0.21 20.14
CA ALA A 100 -36.28 -1.63 19.80
C ALA A 100 -35.71 -2.16 18.47
N ARG A 101 -34.69 -1.51 17.90
CA ARG A 101 -33.88 -2.11 16.82
C ARG A 101 -32.61 -2.74 17.37
N ASP A 102 -32.26 -3.92 16.85
CA ASP A 102 -30.99 -4.57 17.12
C ASP A 102 -29.83 -3.73 16.54
N ILE A 103 -28.80 -3.47 17.34
CA ILE A 103 -27.65 -2.68 16.89
C ILE A 103 -26.77 -3.57 16.04
N SER A 104 -26.50 -3.18 14.79
CA SER A 104 -25.52 -3.87 13.98
C SER A 104 -24.11 -3.69 14.57
N GLU A 105 -23.58 -4.75 15.20
CA GLU A 105 -22.21 -4.80 15.73
C GLU A 105 -21.17 -4.42 14.67
N LYS A 106 -21.35 -4.93 13.44
CA LYS A 106 -20.45 -4.63 12.31
C LYS A 106 -20.44 -3.14 11.99
N ALA A 107 -21.60 -2.48 12.00
CA ALA A 107 -21.69 -1.05 11.78
C ALA A 107 -21.02 -0.28 12.92
N MET A 108 -21.22 -0.70 14.17
CA MET A 108 -20.62 -0.05 15.35
C MET A 108 -19.09 -0.17 15.33
N LEU A 109 -18.58 -1.38 15.06
CA LEU A 109 -17.15 -1.64 14.89
C LEU A 109 -16.55 -0.80 13.75
N HIS A 110 -17.26 -0.69 12.61
CA HIS A 110 -16.84 0.13 11.48
C HIS A 110 -16.75 1.61 11.85
N GLU A 111 -17.74 2.17 12.56
CA GLU A 111 -17.71 3.56 13.02
C GLU A 111 -16.59 3.81 14.05
N LEU A 112 -16.35 2.90 15.01
CA LEU A 112 -15.29 3.03 16.00
C LEU A 112 -13.88 2.98 15.40
N ARG A 113 -13.66 2.07 14.43
CA ARG A 113 -12.40 2.02 13.67
C ARG A 113 -12.21 3.27 12.81
N GLY A 114 -13.26 3.68 12.11
CA GLY A 114 -13.26 4.93 11.34
C GLY A 114 -12.93 6.13 12.21
N LEU A 115 -13.55 6.24 13.38
CA LEU A 115 -13.29 7.30 14.34
C LEU A 115 -11.82 7.34 14.76
N SER A 116 -11.29 6.19 15.19
CA SER A 116 -9.91 6.05 15.66
C SER A 116 -8.90 6.41 14.56
N SER A 117 -9.13 5.93 13.34
CA SER A 117 -8.28 6.21 12.18
C SER A 117 -8.33 7.68 11.77
N MET A 118 -9.51 8.31 11.79
CA MET A 118 -9.67 9.72 11.41
C MET A 118 -9.02 10.62 12.46
N TYR A 119 -9.22 10.33 13.75
CA TYR A 119 -8.53 11.02 14.84
C TYR A 119 -7.00 10.89 14.73
N HIS A 120 -6.50 9.68 14.48
CA HIS A 120 -5.08 9.42 14.26
C HIS A 120 -4.49 10.27 13.13
N SER A 121 -5.17 10.29 11.98
CA SER A 121 -4.77 11.09 10.83
C SER A 121 -4.74 12.59 11.15
N GLN A 122 -5.81 13.13 11.78
CA GLN A 122 -5.89 14.54 12.15
C GLN A 122 -4.75 15.00 13.07
N LEU A 123 -4.44 14.22 14.12
CA LEU A 123 -3.34 14.54 15.04
C LEU A 123 -1.99 14.50 14.32
N GLY A 124 -1.79 13.50 13.46
CA GLY A 124 -0.60 13.35 12.65
C GLY A 124 -0.36 14.55 11.73
N GLU A 125 -1.36 14.93 10.94
CA GLU A 125 -1.30 16.04 9.99
C GLU A 125 -1.09 17.38 10.71
N THR A 126 -1.84 17.65 11.79
CA THR A 126 -1.69 18.89 12.56
C THR A 126 -0.30 19.01 13.18
N ARG A 127 0.23 17.91 13.72
CA ARG A 127 1.61 17.84 14.23
C ARG A 127 2.63 18.10 13.12
N HIS A 128 2.42 17.58 11.91
CA HIS A 128 3.30 17.83 10.78
C HIS A 128 3.30 19.30 10.36
N VAL A 129 2.14 19.96 10.33
CA VAL A 129 2.03 21.39 10.06
C VAL A 129 2.79 22.21 11.11
N LEU A 130 2.57 21.95 12.41
CA LEU A 130 3.27 22.65 13.50
C LEU A 130 4.79 22.44 13.42
N MET A 131 5.25 21.23 13.10
CA MET A 131 6.67 20.95 12.87
C MET A 131 7.23 21.71 11.68
N ALA A 132 6.47 21.86 10.60
CA ALA A 132 6.89 22.59 9.42
C ALA A 132 7.02 24.09 9.73
N MET A 133 6.06 24.67 10.45
CA MET A 133 6.08 26.07 10.90
C MET A 133 7.33 26.37 11.75
N LEU A 134 7.66 25.48 12.70
CA LEU A 134 8.87 25.60 13.50
C LEU A 134 10.14 25.58 12.64
N LYS A 135 10.22 24.64 11.68
CA LYS A 135 11.39 24.52 10.79
C LYS A 135 11.54 25.70 9.84
N SER A 136 10.44 26.33 9.43
CA SER A 136 10.48 27.55 8.60
C SER A 136 10.78 28.82 9.39
N GLY A 137 10.90 28.74 10.72
CA GLY A 137 11.11 29.90 11.58
C GLY A 137 9.90 30.81 11.68
N ALA A 138 8.68 30.23 11.69
CA ALA A 138 7.44 30.99 11.91
C ALA A 138 7.47 31.73 13.26
N TYR A 139 6.74 32.84 13.36
CA TYR A 139 6.66 33.60 14.60
C TYR A 139 5.98 32.80 15.71
N THR A 140 6.39 33.04 16.94
CA THR A 140 5.84 32.36 18.12
C THR A 140 4.34 32.60 18.24
N GLU A 141 3.83 33.79 17.90
CA GLU A 141 2.40 34.08 17.90
C GLU A 141 1.62 33.16 16.95
N ASP A 142 2.08 32.99 15.70
CA ASP A 142 1.40 32.15 14.70
C ASP A 142 1.30 30.68 15.16
N ILE A 143 2.35 30.18 15.82
CA ILE A 143 2.38 28.83 16.37
C ILE A 143 1.36 28.71 17.51
N LEU A 144 1.28 29.71 18.39
CA LEU A 144 0.32 29.73 19.51
C LEU A 144 -1.12 29.87 19.02
N GLU A 145 -1.37 30.67 17.99
CA GLU A 145 -2.68 30.81 17.33
C GLU A 145 -3.14 29.51 16.68
N SER A 146 -2.21 28.70 16.16
CA SER A 146 -2.52 27.37 15.60
C SER A 146 -2.66 26.30 16.69
N LEU A 147 -1.85 26.36 17.75
CA LEU A 147 -1.81 25.38 18.83
C LEU A 147 -3.04 25.47 19.74
N THR A 148 -3.47 26.67 20.09
CA THR A 148 -4.55 26.87 21.08
C THR A 148 -5.88 26.25 20.64
N PRO A 149 -6.37 26.50 19.40
CA PRO A 149 -7.57 25.83 18.88
C PRO A 149 -7.38 24.32 18.78
N PHE A 150 -6.21 23.85 18.37
CA PHE A 150 -5.93 22.41 18.29
C PHE A 150 -6.06 21.72 19.65
N LEU A 151 -5.42 22.27 20.70
CA LEU A 151 -5.51 21.72 22.05
C LEU A 151 -6.94 21.74 22.59
N HIS A 152 -7.69 22.81 22.29
CA HIS A 152 -9.10 22.92 22.67
C HIS A 152 -9.98 21.89 21.96
N ASP A 153 -9.80 21.70 20.65
CA ASP A 153 -10.54 20.70 19.86
C ASP A 153 -10.25 19.28 20.35
N VAL A 154 -9.00 18.98 20.75
CA VAL A 154 -8.66 17.69 21.36
C VAL A 154 -9.38 17.50 22.70
N ASP A 155 -9.39 18.51 23.58
CA ASP A 155 -10.08 18.43 24.88
C ASP A 155 -11.60 18.20 24.68
N ILE A 156 -12.24 18.92 23.75
CA ILE A 156 -13.67 18.73 23.41
C ILE A 156 -13.89 17.31 22.88
N PHE A 157 -13.07 16.87 21.93
CA PHE A 157 -13.20 15.55 21.32
C PHE A 157 -13.10 14.44 22.36
N LEU A 158 -12.07 14.45 23.20
CA LEU A 158 -11.85 13.43 24.23
C LEU A 158 -13.00 13.40 25.24
N THR A 159 -13.47 14.57 25.68
CA THR A 159 -14.62 14.67 26.59
C THR A 159 -15.86 14.04 25.99
N ARG A 160 -16.16 14.35 24.72
CA ARG A 160 -17.32 13.81 24.01
C ARG A 160 -17.18 12.33 23.68
N PHE A 161 -15.99 11.86 23.33
CA PHE A 161 -15.74 10.45 23.06
C PHE A 161 -15.89 9.61 24.33
N ARG A 162 -15.27 10.04 25.44
CA ARG A 162 -15.31 9.31 26.72
C ARG A 162 -16.71 9.27 27.34
N SER A 163 -17.60 10.21 26.98
CA SER A 163 -19.01 10.15 27.39
C SER A 163 -19.82 9.04 26.71
N LEU A 164 -19.25 8.34 25.72
CA LEU A 164 -19.82 7.10 25.19
C LEU A 164 -19.76 5.94 26.20
N ARG A 165 -18.76 5.93 27.10
CA ARG A 165 -18.49 4.76 27.96
C ARG A 165 -19.69 4.34 28.81
N PRO A 166 -20.42 5.25 29.49
CA PRO A 166 -21.64 4.89 30.21
C PRO A 166 -22.74 4.32 29.30
N LEU A 167 -22.84 4.78 28.04
CA LEU A 167 -23.85 4.32 27.08
C LEU A 167 -23.57 2.88 26.60
N PHE A 168 -22.30 2.46 26.61
CA PHE A 168 -21.92 1.09 26.23
C PHE A 168 -22.13 0.05 27.34
N MET A 169 -22.51 0.49 28.54
CA MET A 169 -22.89 -0.38 29.65
C MET A 169 -24.32 -0.92 29.55
N ASP A 170 -25.06 -0.53 28.50
CA ASP A 170 -26.38 -1.07 28.20
C ASP A 170 -26.32 -2.60 27.99
N PRO A 171 -27.12 -3.41 28.71
CA PRO A 171 -27.15 -4.87 28.56
C PRO A 171 -27.48 -5.36 27.15
N ARG A 172 -28.12 -4.52 26.33
CA ARG A 172 -28.49 -4.84 24.94
C ARG A 172 -27.30 -4.83 23.99
N LEU A 173 -26.17 -4.25 24.41
CA LEU A 173 -24.93 -4.30 23.65
C LEU A 173 -24.16 -5.59 23.97
N HIS A 174 -23.73 -6.26 22.91
CA HIS A 174 -22.86 -7.44 23.01
C HIS A 174 -21.44 -7.07 23.46
N GLY A 175 -20.69 -8.09 23.90
CA GLY A 175 -19.33 -7.94 24.41
C GLY A 175 -18.35 -7.37 23.38
N ASP A 176 -18.52 -7.71 22.11
CA ASP A 176 -17.61 -7.29 21.03
C ASP A 176 -17.63 -5.78 20.80
N SER A 177 -18.81 -5.14 20.92
CA SER A 177 -18.96 -3.68 20.84
C SER A 177 -18.24 -2.97 21.99
N ARG A 178 -18.28 -3.54 23.20
CA ARG A 178 -17.54 -3.01 24.36
C ARG A 178 -16.03 -3.14 24.15
N LEU A 179 -15.58 -4.31 23.71
CA LEU A 179 -14.17 -4.54 23.38
C LEU A 179 -13.68 -3.58 22.28
N ALA A 180 -14.50 -3.32 21.26
CA ALA A 180 -14.20 -2.37 20.22
C ALA A 180 -14.09 -0.93 20.74
N LEU A 181 -14.91 -0.53 21.73
CA LEU A 181 -14.79 0.76 22.39
C LEU A 181 -13.49 0.85 23.18
N ASP A 182 -13.14 -0.19 23.95
CA ASP A 182 -11.90 -0.21 24.73
C ASP A 182 -10.66 -0.10 23.82
N TRP A 183 -10.68 -0.76 22.65
CA TRP A 183 -9.60 -0.65 21.66
C TRP A 183 -9.57 0.73 20.99
N ALA A 184 -10.73 1.34 20.76
CA ALA A 184 -10.81 2.72 20.26
C ALA A 184 -10.25 3.71 21.28
N ASP A 185 -10.63 3.60 22.56
CA ASP A 185 -10.14 4.47 23.63
C ASP A 185 -8.62 4.32 23.81
N GLU A 186 -8.11 3.08 23.85
CA GLU A 186 -6.67 2.82 23.94
C GLU A 186 -5.91 3.41 22.74
N SER A 187 -6.44 3.27 21.52
CA SER A 187 -5.84 3.80 20.27
C SER A 187 -5.84 5.33 20.23
N ILE A 188 -6.96 5.95 20.61
CA ILE A 188 -7.11 7.41 20.67
C ILE A 188 -6.16 7.95 21.73
N SER A 189 -6.18 7.38 22.92
CA SER A 189 -5.30 7.72 24.03
C SER A 189 -3.81 7.62 23.66
N LEU A 190 -3.41 6.53 23.01
CA LEU A 190 -2.02 6.31 22.58
C LEU A 190 -1.58 7.33 21.53
N THR A 191 -2.46 7.66 20.59
CA THR A 191 -2.21 8.68 19.57
C THR A 191 -2.04 10.06 20.21
N THR A 192 -2.91 10.40 21.18
CA THR A 192 -2.85 11.65 21.95
C THR A 192 -1.53 11.76 22.71
N GLU A 193 -1.19 10.74 23.52
CA GLU A 193 0.04 10.69 24.30
C GLU A 193 1.28 10.89 23.41
N LYS A 194 1.40 10.12 22.32
CA LYS A 194 2.54 10.24 21.39
C LYS A 194 2.64 11.60 20.72
N THR A 195 1.50 12.17 20.34
CA THR A 195 1.45 13.48 19.68
C THR A 195 1.87 14.57 20.65
N PHE A 196 1.32 14.57 21.86
CA PHE A 196 1.66 15.54 22.90
C PHE A 196 3.09 15.39 23.41
N MET A 197 3.59 14.17 23.60
CA MET A 197 5.00 13.92 23.91
C MET A 197 5.92 14.58 22.87
N ARG A 198 5.64 14.35 21.59
CA ARG A 198 6.47 14.89 20.52
C ARG A 198 6.38 16.42 20.42
N LEU A 199 5.20 17.00 20.60
CA LEU A 199 5.03 18.46 20.62
C LEU A 199 5.72 19.08 21.83
N TYR A 200 5.62 18.46 23.00
CA TYR A 200 6.30 18.90 24.22
C TYR A 200 7.82 18.92 24.05
N GLU A 201 8.42 17.84 23.50
CA GLU A 201 9.85 17.79 23.19
C GLU A 201 10.29 18.95 22.28
N LEU A 202 9.51 19.24 21.24
CA LEU A 202 9.80 20.30 20.28
C LEU A 202 9.68 21.70 20.89
N PHE A 203 8.59 21.97 21.60
CA PHE A 203 8.35 23.28 22.20
C PHE A 203 9.32 23.56 23.34
N ARG A 204 9.72 22.55 24.12
CA ARG A 204 10.73 22.69 25.18
C ARG A 204 12.10 23.10 24.64
N GLN A 205 12.45 22.68 23.43
CA GLN A 205 13.73 23.01 22.79
C GLN A 205 13.72 24.35 22.05
N SER A 206 12.55 24.98 21.88
CA SER A 206 12.38 26.18 21.08
C SER A 206 12.29 27.44 21.95
N GLN A 207 13.02 28.50 21.59
CA GLN A 207 12.96 29.77 22.34
C GLN A 207 11.58 30.42 22.21
N GLY A 208 11.06 31.00 23.30
CA GLY A 208 9.77 31.70 23.33
C GLY A 208 8.52 30.80 23.47
N LEU A 209 8.66 29.48 23.38
CA LEU A 209 7.54 28.52 23.40
C LEU A 209 7.33 27.81 24.76
N ALA A 210 7.88 28.36 25.85
CA ALA A 210 7.68 27.81 27.19
C ALA A 210 6.19 27.72 27.60
N PRO A 211 5.33 28.73 27.32
CA PRO A 211 3.89 28.63 27.62
C PRO A 211 3.20 27.50 26.83
N ALA A 212 3.56 27.33 25.55
CA ALA A 212 3.06 26.24 24.72
C ALA A 212 3.45 24.87 25.28
N ALA A 213 4.73 24.72 25.67
CA ALA A 213 5.23 23.50 26.27
C ALA A 213 4.47 23.15 27.56
N LEU A 214 4.20 24.14 28.42
CA LEU A 214 3.43 23.93 29.65
C LEU A 214 1.98 23.48 29.35
N ALA A 215 1.29 24.16 28.43
CA ALA A 215 -0.08 23.84 28.04
C ALA A 215 -0.22 22.42 27.45
N VAL A 216 0.79 21.94 26.72
CA VAL A 216 0.86 20.57 26.23
C VAL A 216 1.18 19.59 27.36
N ARG A 217 2.08 19.94 28.27
CA ARG A 217 2.46 19.08 29.42
C ARG A 217 1.26 18.78 30.32
N GLU A 218 0.46 19.78 30.67
CA GLU A 218 -0.73 19.60 31.51
C GLU A 218 -1.74 18.61 30.90
N ARG A 219 -1.89 18.63 29.57
CA ARG A 219 -2.75 17.70 28.83
C ARG A 219 -2.15 16.30 28.75
N LEU A 220 -0.83 16.23 28.56
CA LEU A 220 -0.09 14.98 28.55
C LEU A 220 -0.21 14.26 29.90
N GLU A 221 -0.04 14.96 31.02
CA GLU A 221 -0.18 14.39 32.37
C GLU A 221 -1.59 13.82 32.60
N ARG A 222 -2.64 14.55 32.16
CA ARG A 222 -4.02 14.05 32.18
C ARG A 222 -4.19 12.78 31.35
N GLU A 223 -3.58 12.71 30.18
CA GLU A 223 -3.68 11.54 29.30
C GLU A 223 -2.92 10.34 29.88
N GLN A 224 -1.74 10.55 30.46
CA GLN A 224 -0.99 9.49 31.14
C GLN A 224 -1.75 8.94 32.34
N GLN A 225 -2.41 9.78 33.13
CA GLN A 225 -3.27 9.34 34.22
C GLN A 225 -4.43 8.47 33.71
N HIS A 226 -5.12 8.91 32.64
CA HIS A 226 -6.18 8.12 32.01
C HIS A 226 -5.71 6.72 31.60
N ARG A 227 -4.51 6.62 31.03
CA ARG A 227 -3.89 5.34 30.64
C ARG A 227 -3.61 4.45 31.86
N GLN A 228 -3.13 5.03 32.96
CA GLN A 228 -2.93 4.30 34.21
C GLN A 228 -4.25 3.77 34.77
N ASP A 229 -5.27 4.62 34.84
CA ASP A 229 -6.59 4.28 35.38
C ASP A 229 -7.26 3.12 34.58
N HIS A 230 -7.03 3.09 33.27
CA HIS A 230 -7.57 2.07 32.36
C HIS A 230 -6.62 0.88 32.14
N HIS A 231 -5.49 0.83 32.85
CA HIS A 231 -4.48 -0.24 32.76
C HIS A 231 -3.93 -0.44 31.33
N TYR A 232 -3.84 0.63 30.55
CA TYR A 232 -3.22 0.60 29.24
C TYR A 232 -1.69 0.56 29.36
N PRO A 233 -0.98 -0.01 28.37
CA PRO A 233 0.48 -0.08 28.42
C PRO A 233 1.11 1.32 28.42
N ILE A 234 2.05 1.56 29.32
CA ILE A 234 2.81 2.81 29.44
C ILE A 234 4.29 2.48 29.22
N VAL A 235 5.04 3.46 28.72
CA VAL A 235 6.50 3.34 28.58
C VAL A 235 7.11 3.14 29.96
N ALA A 236 7.78 2.01 30.14
CA ALA A 236 8.50 1.67 31.36
C ALA A 236 9.94 2.17 31.30
N ASP A 237 10.57 2.27 32.48
CA ASP A 237 11.99 2.59 32.59
C ASP A 237 12.87 1.60 31.80
N SER A 238 14.09 2.02 31.49
CA SER A 238 15.07 1.22 30.74
C SER A 238 15.41 -0.12 31.43
N SER A 239 15.04 -0.29 32.70
CA SER A 239 15.16 -1.52 33.48
C SER A 239 14.16 -2.62 33.11
N ALA A 240 13.08 -2.29 32.39
CA ALA A 240 12.02 -3.24 32.00
C ALA A 240 11.82 -3.30 30.47
N PRO A 241 12.79 -3.84 29.70
CA PRO A 241 12.74 -3.85 28.24
C PRO A 241 11.52 -4.60 27.67
N THR A 242 11.09 -5.68 28.33
CA THR A 242 9.94 -6.50 27.90
C THR A 242 8.61 -5.73 27.95
N ALA A 243 8.45 -4.81 28.90
CA ALA A 243 7.26 -3.95 28.97
C ALA A 243 7.23 -2.97 27.79
N ASN A 244 8.39 -2.43 27.42
CA ASN A 244 8.53 -1.53 26.27
C ASN A 244 8.33 -2.28 24.94
N GLU A 245 8.78 -3.53 24.84
CA GLU A 245 8.45 -4.41 23.70
C GLU A 245 6.94 -4.63 23.58
N TYR A 246 6.26 -4.89 24.70
CA TYR A 246 4.80 -5.07 24.71
C TYR A 246 4.07 -3.78 24.29
N TYR A 247 4.52 -2.61 24.74
CA TYR A 247 3.98 -1.32 24.30
C TYR A 247 4.07 -1.17 22.77
N LEU A 248 5.24 -1.44 22.19
CA LEU A 248 5.44 -1.38 20.72
C LEU A 248 4.60 -2.42 19.97
N TYR A 249 4.50 -3.62 20.52
CA TYR A 249 3.65 -4.67 19.95
C TYR A 249 2.17 -4.26 19.96
N ARG A 250 1.68 -3.69 21.06
CA ARG A 250 0.30 -3.24 21.22
C ARG A 250 -0.03 -2.07 20.30
N ASP A 251 0.86 -1.08 20.19
CA ASP A 251 0.75 0.00 19.21
C ASP A 251 0.58 -0.52 17.77
N GLY A 252 1.40 -1.49 17.39
CA GLY A 252 1.30 -2.14 16.08
C GLY A 252 -0.04 -2.87 15.86
N GLN A 253 -0.62 -3.47 16.90
CA GLN A 253 -1.93 -4.11 16.83
C GLN A 253 -3.08 -3.11 16.72
N LEU A 254 -3.08 -2.05 17.53
CA LEU A 254 -4.09 -0.99 17.49
C LEU A 254 -4.10 -0.30 16.13
N LYS A 255 -2.90 -0.02 15.58
CA LYS A 255 -2.76 0.53 14.24
C LYS A 255 -3.36 -0.37 13.16
N LYS A 256 -3.06 -1.66 13.19
CA LYS A 256 -3.67 -2.63 12.25
C LYS A 256 -5.18 -2.69 12.41
N TRP A 257 -5.68 -2.67 13.64
CA TRP A 257 -7.12 -2.73 13.92
C TRP A 257 -7.86 -1.49 13.40
N MET A 258 -7.34 -0.29 13.66
CA MET A 258 -7.95 0.95 13.19
C MET A 258 -7.88 1.09 11.66
N GLU A 259 -6.84 0.59 11.00
CA GLU A 259 -6.69 0.71 9.54
C GLU A 259 -7.39 -0.42 8.76
N ALA A 260 -7.68 -1.56 9.41
CA ALA A 260 -8.20 -2.76 8.76
C ALA A 260 -9.47 -2.53 7.93
N PHE A 261 -10.34 -1.61 8.33
CA PHE A 261 -11.58 -1.32 7.60
C PHE A 261 -11.32 -0.67 6.22
N MET A 262 -10.16 -0.05 6.00
CA MET A 262 -9.82 0.61 4.74
C MET A 262 -9.23 -0.35 3.70
N PHE A 263 -8.61 -1.44 4.14
CA PHE A 263 -7.92 -2.37 3.25
C PHE A 263 -8.90 -3.33 2.60
N MET A 264 -8.92 -3.32 1.26
CA MET A 264 -9.68 -4.30 0.51
C MET A 264 -8.95 -5.64 0.51
N THR A 265 -9.67 -6.71 0.81
CA THR A 265 -9.11 -8.06 0.71
C THR A 265 -8.82 -8.35 -0.76
N CYS A 266 -7.61 -8.86 -1.02
CA CYS A 266 -7.14 -9.21 -2.35
C CYS A 266 -7.08 -10.74 -2.45
N ASP A 267 -8.15 -11.34 -2.97
CA ASP A 267 -8.17 -12.79 -3.23
C ASP A 267 -7.70 -13.10 -4.64
N PRO A 268 -6.90 -14.16 -4.85
CA PRO A 268 -6.56 -14.64 -6.19
C PRO A 268 -7.84 -14.87 -6.99
N ALA A 269 -7.98 -14.15 -8.10
CA ALA A 269 -9.20 -14.26 -8.89
C ALA A 269 -9.27 -15.63 -9.56
N ASN A 270 -10.39 -16.34 -9.35
CA ASN A 270 -10.67 -17.62 -10.00
C ASN A 270 -10.69 -17.52 -11.54
N THR A 271 -10.77 -16.31 -12.10
CA THR A 271 -10.76 -16.04 -13.54
C THR A 271 -9.53 -16.61 -14.24
N LEU A 272 -8.33 -16.45 -13.68
CA LEU A 272 -7.10 -16.98 -14.29
C LEU A 272 -7.13 -18.52 -14.37
N THR A 273 -7.61 -19.16 -13.30
CA THR A 273 -7.81 -20.62 -13.25
C THR A 273 -8.85 -21.08 -14.28
N ARG A 274 -9.97 -20.35 -14.43
CA ARG A 274 -11.01 -20.66 -15.42
C ARG A 274 -10.47 -20.56 -16.85
N PHE A 275 -9.73 -19.51 -17.17
CA PHE A 275 -9.08 -19.41 -18.48
C PHE A 275 -8.12 -20.58 -18.71
N THR A 276 -7.28 -20.88 -17.71
CA THR A 276 -6.36 -22.02 -17.77
C THR A 276 -7.09 -23.33 -18.10
N GLN A 277 -8.22 -23.60 -17.45
CA GLN A 277 -9.04 -24.78 -17.72
C GLN A 277 -9.61 -24.80 -19.14
N ILE A 278 -10.11 -23.67 -19.66
CA ILE A 278 -10.62 -23.56 -21.03
C ILE A 278 -9.50 -23.87 -22.04
N PHE A 279 -8.34 -23.24 -21.88
CA PHE A 279 -7.17 -23.49 -22.73
C PHE A 279 -6.74 -24.96 -22.67
N MET A 280 -6.66 -25.54 -21.48
CA MET A 280 -6.37 -26.98 -21.30
C MET A 280 -7.42 -27.88 -21.97
N GLY A 281 -8.69 -27.48 -21.95
CA GLY A 281 -9.78 -28.18 -22.64
C GLY A 281 -9.61 -28.16 -24.17
N VAL A 282 -9.26 -26.99 -24.73
CA VAL A 282 -8.96 -26.84 -26.17
C VAL A 282 -7.76 -27.71 -26.57
N ALA A 283 -6.69 -27.73 -25.78
CA ALA A 283 -5.54 -28.60 -26.01
C ALA A 283 -5.92 -30.09 -25.99
N ALA A 284 -6.73 -30.52 -25.03
CA ALA A 284 -7.22 -31.89 -24.95
C ALA A 284 -8.10 -32.26 -26.16
N GLY A 285 -8.97 -31.35 -26.59
CA GLY A 285 -9.82 -31.52 -27.78
C GLY A 285 -8.99 -31.64 -29.06
N ALA A 286 -8.02 -30.77 -29.26
CA ALA A 286 -7.12 -30.82 -30.42
C ALA A 286 -6.30 -32.12 -30.46
N ALA A 287 -5.76 -32.55 -29.31
CA ALA A 287 -5.01 -33.80 -29.22
C ALA A 287 -5.90 -35.03 -29.48
N MET A 288 -7.13 -35.05 -28.96
CA MET A 288 -8.10 -36.11 -29.26
C MET A 288 -8.49 -36.11 -30.74
N GLY A 289 -8.71 -34.94 -31.35
CA GLY A 289 -8.98 -34.80 -32.77
C GLY A 289 -7.86 -35.39 -33.63
N PHE A 290 -6.60 -35.14 -33.29
CA PHE A 290 -5.45 -35.76 -33.94
C PHE A 290 -5.50 -37.30 -33.86
N ALA A 291 -5.71 -37.87 -32.67
CA ALA A 291 -5.78 -39.33 -32.53
C ALA A 291 -6.92 -39.96 -33.33
N VAL A 292 -8.08 -39.31 -33.37
CA VAL A 292 -9.24 -39.75 -34.15
C VAL A 292 -8.94 -39.71 -35.66
N LEU A 293 -8.28 -38.66 -36.14
CA LEU A 293 -7.86 -38.57 -37.55
C LEU A 293 -6.88 -39.68 -37.93
N VAL A 294 -5.90 -39.96 -37.07
CA VAL A 294 -4.94 -41.07 -37.28
C VAL A 294 -5.65 -42.42 -37.24
N ALA A 295 -6.61 -42.61 -36.33
CA ALA A 295 -7.41 -43.84 -36.28
C ALA A 295 -8.24 -44.03 -37.56
N PHE A 296 -8.88 -42.97 -38.07
CA PHE A 296 -9.59 -43.03 -39.36
C PHE A 296 -8.66 -43.33 -40.54
N PHE A 297 -7.43 -42.79 -40.52
CA PHE A 297 -6.44 -43.09 -41.53
C PHE A 297 -5.97 -44.55 -41.45
N ALA A 298 -5.74 -45.06 -40.25
CA ALA A 298 -5.34 -46.44 -40.00
C ALA A 298 -6.41 -47.44 -40.46
N THR A 299 -7.70 -47.17 -40.21
CA THR A 299 -8.80 -48.04 -40.64
C THR A 299 -9.02 -48.01 -42.16
N ARG A 300 -8.61 -46.96 -42.85
CA ARG A 300 -8.65 -46.90 -44.33
C ARG A 300 -7.54 -47.70 -45.00
N LEU A 301 -6.35 -47.73 -44.40
CA LEU A 301 -5.17 -48.37 -44.99
C LEU A 301 -4.99 -49.83 -44.58
N PHE A 302 -5.40 -50.19 -43.37
CA PHE A 302 -5.17 -51.52 -42.81
C PHE A 302 -6.49 -52.16 -42.40
N ALA A 303 -6.56 -53.49 -42.51
CA ALA A 303 -7.68 -54.24 -41.98
C ALA A 303 -7.80 -54.02 -40.46
N VAL A 304 -9.01 -53.75 -40.01
CA VAL A 304 -9.33 -53.65 -38.58
C VAL A 304 -8.91 -54.95 -37.89
N ASN A 305 -8.26 -54.86 -36.72
CA ASN A 305 -7.66 -55.96 -35.97
C ASN A 305 -6.36 -56.57 -36.55
N SER A 306 -5.76 -55.97 -37.58
CA SER A 306 -4.42 -56.37 -38.01
C SER A 306 -3.33 -55.82 -37.07
N LEU A 307 -2.19 -56.51 -37.00
CA LEU A 307 -1.04 -56.05 -36.20
C LEU A 307 -0.58 -54.62 -36.57
N PRO A 308 -0.45 -54.24 -37.86
CA PRO A 308 -0.08 -52.88 -38.25
C PRO A 308 -1.10 -51.83 -37.78
N TRP A 309 -2.39 -52.14 -37.85
CA TRP A 309 -3.47 -51.27 -37.36
C TRP A 309 -3.35 -51.02 -35.86
N ALA A 310 -3.13 -52.08 -35.06
CA ALA A 310 -2.99 -51.98 -33.61
C ALA A 310 -1.76 -51.15 -33.21
N VAL A 311 -0.62 -51.37 -33.87
CA VAL A 311 0.62 -50.61 -33.62
C VAL A 311 0.41 -49.12 -33.89
N ILE A 312 -0.26 -48.76 -34.99
CA ILE A 312 -0.53 -47.35 -35.33
C ILE A 312 -1.42 -46.69 -34.27
N ILE A 313 -2.44 -47.37 -33.76
CA ILE A 313 -3.32 -46.81 -32.70
C ILE A 313 -2.55 -46.57 -31.40
N ILE A 314 -1.71 -47.52 -30.99
CA ILE A 314 -0.87 -47.36 -29.79
C ILE A 314 0.07 -46.16 -29.96
N LEU A 315 0.73 -46.04 -31.11
CA LEU A 315 1.60 -44.89 -31.41
C LEU A 315 0.80 -43.58 -31.42
N ALA A 316 -0.38 -43.56 -32.04
CA ALA A 316 -1.25 -42.38 -32.05
C ALA A 316 -1.65 -41.95 -30.64
N TYR A 317 -1.91 -42.89 -29.74
CA TYR A 317 -2.20 -42.61 -28.34
C TYR A 317 -1.02 -41.95 -27.61
N ILE A 318 0.19 -42.49 -27.79
CA ILE A 318 1.42 -41.91 -27.19
C ILE A 318 1.66 -40.49 -27.73
N VAL A 319 1.54 -40.31 -29.05
CA VAL A 319 1.76 -39.01 -29.71
C VAL A 319 0.70 -38.00 -29.26
N LYS A 320 -0.57 -38.40 -29.15
CA LYS A 320 -1.64 -37.56 -28.61
C LYS A 320 -1.27 -37.00 -27.24
N ASP A 321 -0.78 -37.83 -26.33
CA ASP A 321 -0.43 -37.39 -24.98
C ASP A 321 0.73 -36.39 -25.00
N ARG A 322 1.72 -36.57 -25.89
CA ARG A 322 2.81 -35.61 -26.07
C ARG A 322 2.33 -34.29 -26.67
N ILE A 323 1.47 -34.33 -27.68
CA ILE A 323 0.84 -33.12 -28.26
C ILE A 323 0.08 -32.36 -27.18
N LYS A 324 -0.75 -33.05 -26.38
CA LYS A 324 -1.52 -32.45 -25.29
C LYS A 324 -0.62 -31.75 -24.26
N GLU A 325 0.46 -32.39 -23.83
CA GLU A 325 1.43 -31.83 -22.88
C GLU A 325 2.14 -30.59 -23.46
N ILE A 326 2.62 -30.67 -24.72
CA ILE A 326 3.27 -29.55 -25.40
C ILE A 326 2.31 -28.36 -25.53
N MET A 327 1.08 -28.61 -25.99
CA MET A 327 0.05 -27.56 -26.11
C MET A 327 -0.33 -26.97 -24.76
N ARG A 328 -0.48 -27.80 -23.72
CA ARG A 328 -0.74 -27.35 -22.36
C ARG A 328 0.35 -26.38 -21.90
N ASN A 329 1.61 -26.77 -22.03
CA ASN A 329 2.74 -25.96 -21.58
C ASN A 329 2.85 -24.66 -22.40
N ALA A 330 2.67 -24.73 -23.71
CA ALA A 330 2.65 -23.56 -24.58
C ALA A 330 1.52 -22.57 -24.21
N MET A 331 0.32 -23.08 -23.92
CA MET A 331 -0.80 -22.24 -23.51
C MET A 331 -0.59 -21.62 -22.12
N ILE A 332 -0.07 -22.38 -21.15
CA ILE A 332 0.29 -21.84 -19.82
C ILE A 332 1.34 -20.75 -19.96
N ALA A 333 2.35 -20.93 -20.83
CA ALA A 333 3.38 -19.93 -21.08
C ALA A 333 2.84 -18.68 -21.83
N CYS A 334 1.77 -18.82 -22.62
CA CYS A 334 1.16 -17.72 -23.37
C CYS A 334 0.12 -16.94 -22.53
N LEU A 335 -0.51 -17.58 -21.54
CA LEU A 335 -1.60 -17.00 -20.76
C LEU A 335 -1.24 -15.66 -20.08
N PRO A 336 -0.06 -15.47 -19.45
CA PRO A 336 0.33 -14.19 -18.85
C PRO A 336 0.61 -13.09 -19.90
N LYS A 337 0.96 -13.48 -21.13
CA LYS A 337 1.15 -12.55 -22.24
C LYS A 337 -0.17 -12.01 -22.77
N MET A 338 -1.23 -12.83 -22.75
CA MET A 338 -2.55 -12.48 -23.27
C MET A 338 -3.48 -11.86 -22.24
N VAL A 339 -3.35 -12.21 -20.95
CA VAL A 339 -4.32 -11.82 -19.91
C VAL A 339 -3.67 -10.89 -18.88
N ALA A 340 -2.91 -11.44 -17.93
CA ALA A 340 -2.16 -10.73 -16.90
C ALA A 340 -1.27 -11.73 -16.17
N ASP A 341 -0.20 -11.25 -15.53
CA ASP A 341 0.64 -12.10 -14.68
C ASP A 341 -0.02 -12.36 -13.31
N GLN A 342 -0.79 -11.39 -12.78
CA GLN A 342 -1.64 -11.55 -11.59
C GLN A 342 -2.99 -10.88 -11.76
N ILE A 343 -4.04 -11.49 -11.19
CA ILE A 343 -5.38 -10.91 -11.09
C ILE A 343 -5.90 -11.12 -9.68
N HIS A 344 -6.26 -10.05 -8.98
CA HIS A 344 -6.89 -10.13 -7.66
C HIS A 344 -8.26 -9.47 -7.66
N ASP A 345 -9.22 -10.10 -7.00
CA ASP A 345 -10.52 -9.50 -6.74
C ASP A 345 -10.41 -8.55 -5.55
N LEU A 346 -11.01 -7.37 -5.66
CA LEU A 346 -11.08 -6.38 -4.57
C LEU A 346 -12.41 -6.55 -3.85
N ILE A 347 -12.32 -6.95 -2.58
CA ILE A 347 -13.48 -7.16 -1.71
C ILE A 347 -13.51 -6.08 -0.64
N ASP A 348 -14.66 -5.43 -0.52
CA ASP A 348 -14.93 -4.42 0.49
C ASP A 348 -15.10 -5.08 1.87
N PRO A 349 -14.28 -4.72 2.87
CA PRO A 349 -14.32 -5.34 4.20
C PRO A 349 -15.58 -4.98 5.00
N ALA A 350 -16.30 -3.91 4.66
CA ALA A 350 -17.48 -3.49 5.42
C ALA A 350 -18.70 -4.40 5.18
N ASN A 351 -18.90 -4.85 3.95
CA ASN A 351 -20.05 -5.64 3.51
C ASN A 351 -19.65 -7.02 2.91
N ASN A 352 -18.35 -7.29 2.78
CA ASN A 352 -17.79 -8.48 2.13
C ASN A 352 -18.21 -8.64 0.66
N VAL A 353 -18.33 -7.51 -0.06
CA VAL A 353 -18.81 -7.48 -1.44
C VAL A 353 -17.66 -7.18 -2.41
N LYS A 354 -17.65 -7.87 -3.55
CA LYS A 354 -16.71 -7.55 -4.64
C LYS A 354 -17.01 -6.18 -5.25
N VAL A 355 -16.04 -5.27 -5.16
CA VAL A 355 -16.15 -3.88 -5.62
C VAL A 355 -15.19 -3.56 -6.76
N GLY A 356 -14.23 -4.45 -7.04
CA GLY A 356 -13.29 -4.25 -8.13
C GLY A 356 -12.42 -5.46 -8.46
N VAL A 357 -11.48 -5.25 -9.36
CA VAL A 357 -10.46 -6.22 -9.79
C VAL A 357 -9.17 -5.47 -10.09
N THR A 358 -8.03 -6.00 -9.67
CA THR A 358 -6.71 -5.54 -10.11
C THR A 358 -6.10 -6.53 -11.08
N ARG A 359 -5.38 -6.04 -12.08
CA ARG A 359 -4.58 -6.86 -13.00
C ARG A 359 -3.18 -6.30 -13.06
N ALA A 360 -2.17 -7.13 -12.86
CA ALA A 360 -0.78 -6.71 -12.90
C ALA A 360 0.00 -7.49 -13.98
N ARG A 361 0.91 -6.78 -14.63
CA ARG A 361 1.79 -7.30 -15.68
C ARG A 361 3.22 -6.82 -15.43
N VAL A 362 4.20 -7.71 -15.63
CA VAL A 362 5.63 -7.40 -15.49
C VAL A 362 6.33 -7.74 -16.78
N ARG A 363 7.10 -6.80 -17.30
CA ARG A 363 7.96 -6.99 -18.48
C ARG A 363 9.37 -6.52 -18.16
N PHE A 364 10.34 -7.22 -18.73
CA PHE A 364 11.73 -6.81 -18.75
C PHE A 364 12.01 -6.34 -20.17
N CYS A 365 12.33 -5.07 -20.33
CA CYS A 365 12.48 -4.42 -21.62
C CYS A 365 13.86 -3.77 -21.76
N ALA A 366 14.30 -3.58 -23.00
CA ALA A 366 15.45 -2.75 -23.26
C ALA A 366 15.06 -1.27 -23.09
N PRO A 367 16.00 -0.36 -22.77
CA PRO A 367 15.70 1.07 -22.65
C PRO A 367 15.04 1.69 -23.88
N GLY A 368 15.28 1.14 -25.08
CA GLY A 368 14.69 1.59 -26.34
C GLY A 368 13.24 1.17 -26.56
N ASP A 369 12.76 0.13 -25.86
CA ASP A 369 11.37 -0.36 -25.99
C ASP A 369 10.38 0.45 -25.12
N VAL A 370 10.91 1.33 -24.27
CA VAL A 370 10.13 2.17 -23.35
C VAL A 370 9.57 3.38 -24.10
N PRO A 371 8.35 3.87 -23.78
CA PRO A 371 7.77 5.04 -24.46
C PRO A 371 8.68 6.28 -24.45
N ASP A 372 8.66 7.06 -25.54
CA ASP A 372 9.54 8.21 -25.75
C ASP A 372 9.46 9.24 -24.61
N VAL A 373 8.26 9.51 -24.09
CA VAL A 373 8.06 10.42 -22.95
C VAL A 373 8.85 9.94 -21.73
N VAL A 374 8.80 8.65 -21.42
CA VAL A 374 9.52 8.07 -20.28
C VAL A 374 11.03 8.07 -20.52
N GLN A 375 11.48 7.86 -21.77
CA GLN A 375 12.90 8.00 -22.12
C GLN A 375 13.39 9.45 -21.94
N GLN A 376 12.60 10.44 -22.36
CA GLN A 376 12.92 11.86 -22.17
C GLN A 376 13.03 12.20 -20.68
N LEU A 377 12.04 11.79 -19.88
CA LEU A 377 12.05 11.95 -18.42
C LEU A 377 13.25 11.27 -17.76
N ARG A 378 13.65 10.09 -18.24
CA ARG A 378 14.85 9.38 -17.78
C ARG A 378 16.12 10.18 -18.09
N ARG A 379 16.21 10.84 -19.24
CA ARG A 379 17.38 11.61 -19.69
C ARG A 379 17.52 12.97 -18.99
N LEU A 380 16.44 13.55 -18.47
CA LEU A 380 16.49 14.80 -17.70
C LEU A 380 17.51 14.70 -16.56
N GLN A 381 18.42 15.67 -16.47
CA GLN A 381 19.46 15.74 -15.43
C GLN A 381 20.36 14.48 -15.33
N THR A 382 20.57 13.78 -16.45
CA THR A 382 21.46 12.62 -16.52
C THR A 382 22.86 13.04 -16.96
N ASN A 383 23.87 12.38 -16.41
CA ASN A 383 25.26 12.57 -16.81
C ASN A 383 25.44 12.18 -18.30
N PRO A 384 26.09 13.01 -19.15
CA PRO A 384 26.40 12.67 -20.54
C PRO A 384 27.07 11.29 -20.73
N PHE A 385 27.81 10.79 -19.74
CA PHE A 385 28.48 9.48 -19.83
C PHE A 385 27.53 8.28 -19.84
N THR A 386 26.23 8.44 -19.54
CA THR A 386 25.31 7.28 -19.53
C THR A 386 25.12 6.62 -20.89
N THR A 387 25.40 7.32 -21.99
CA THR A 387 25.37 6.73 -23.35
C THR A 387 26.61 5.90 -23.67
N MET A 388 27.68 6.01 -22.87
CA MET A 388 28.94 5.28 -23.05
C MET A 388 29.07 4.04 -22.16
N ILE A 389 28.13 3.83 -21.24
CA ILE A 389 28.08 2.71 -20.30
C ILE A 389 27.11 1.66 -20.85
N PRO A 390 27.27 0.36 -20.53
CA PRO A 390 26.29 -0.66 -20.89
C PRO A 390 24.85 -0.24 -20.55
N PRO A 391 23.89 -0.50 -21.45
CA PRO A 391 22.51 -0.05 -21.28
C PRO A 391 21.89 -0.63 -20.02
N GLU A 392 21.04 0.18 -19.37
CA GLU A 392 20.29 -0.21 -18.18
C GLU A 392 19.33 -1.37 -18.48
N ASN A 393 19.05 -2.18 -17.48
CA ASN A 393 17.96 -3.16 -17.54
C ASN A 393 16.69 -2.51 -17.01
N VAL A 394 15.62 -2.48 -17.82
CA VAL A 394 14.36 -1.85 -17.42
C VAL A 394 13.34 -2.91 -17.01
N ILE A 395 12.77 -2.75 -15.83
CA ILE A 395 11.55 -3.46 -15.43
C ILE A 395 10.38 -2.51 -15.64
N HIS A 396 9.40 -2.94 -16.42
CA HIS A 396 8.11 -2.28 -16.56
C HIS A 396 7.06 -3.09 -15.81
N PHE A 397 6.54 -2.51 -14.73
CA PHE A 397 5.39 -3.02 -14.00
C PHE A 397 4.17 -2.19 -14.37
N HIS A 398 3.15 -2.85 -14.90
CA HIS A 398 1.88 -2.23 -15.27
C HIS A 398 0.75 -2.83 -14.42
N LYS A 399 -0.04 -1.97 -13.77
CA LYS A 399 -1.20 -2.39 -12.97
C LYS A 399 -2.45 -1.63 -13.40
N ASP A 400 -3.48 -2.40 -13.74
CA ASP A 400 -4.83 -1.92 -13.98
C ASP A 400 -5.69 -2.11 -12.72
N VAL A 401 -6.44 -1.08 -12.33
CA VAL A 401 -7.38 -1.13 -11.20
C VAL A 401 -8.77 -0.79 -11.68
N TYR A 402 -9.62 -1.81 -11.75
CA TYR A 402 -11.02 -1.70 -12.14
C TYR A 402 -11.89 -1.58 -10.89
N ILE A 403 -12.69 -0.52 -10.79
CA ILE A 403 -13.56 -0.27 -9.64
C ILE A 403 -14.98 0.01 -10.12
N ASP A 404 -15.95 -0.65 -9.51
CA ASP A 404 -17.37 -0.33 -9.65
C ASP A 404 -17.73 0.76 -8.65
N SER A 405 -17.48 2.01 -9.04
CA SER A 405 -17.68 3.19 -8.19
C SER A 405 -19.11 3.29 -7.69
N ALA A 406 -20.12 2.89 -8.49
CA ALA A 406 -21.51 2.96 -8.08
C ALA A 406 -21.81 1.99 -6.94
N ARG A 407 -21.38 0.73 -7.06
CA ARG A 407 -21.53 -0.27 -6.00
C ARG A 407 -20.75 0.13 -4.75
N PHE A 408 -19.54 0.62 -4.92
CA PHE A 408 -18.64 0.97 -3.84
C PHE A 408 -19.12 2.20 -3.03
N MET A 409 -19.60 3.24 -3.71
CA MET A 409 -20.12 4.46 -3.08
C MET A 409 -21.49 4.25 -2.43
N SER A 410 -22.27 3.25 -2.85
CA SER A 410 -23.57 2.94 -2.22
C SER A 410 -23.43 2.55 -0.74
N SER A 411 -22.29 1.96 -0.37
CA SER A 411 -22.03 1.47 0.99
C SER A 411 -21.22 2.43 1.85
N HIS A 412 -20.64 3.48 1.25
CA HIS A 412 -19.77 4.41 1.98
C HIS A 412 -20.07 5.88 1.68
N ARG A 413 -20.25 6.66 2.75
CA ARG A 413 -20.51 8.11 2.67
C ARG A 413 -19.25 8.99 2.76
N ARG A 414 -18.10 8.42 3.13
CA ARG A 414 -16.86 9.15 3.51
C ARG A 414 -15.63 8.78 2.66
N LEU A 415 -15.81 8.40 1.39
CA LEU A 415 -14.69 8.03 0.53
C LEU A 415 -14.36 9.14 -0.45
N GLU A 416 -13.07 9.44 -0.58
CA GLU A 416 -12.58 10.48 -1.49
C GLU A 416 -11.58 9.94 -2.52
N ALA A 417 -10.76 8.97 -2.13
CA ALA A 417 -9.72 8.43 -2.99
C ALA A 417 -9.49 6.93 -2.77
N LEU A 418 -8.80 6.33 -3.73
CA LEU A 418 -8.20 5.01 -3.59
C LEU A 418 -6.69 5.17 -3.53
N ALA A 419 -6.08 4.35 -2.68
CA ALA A 419 -4.65 4.26 -2.54
C ALA A 419 -4.17 2.84 -2.85
N ASP A 420 -3.18 2.73 -3.71
CA ASP A 420 -2.42 1.51 -3.94
C ASP A 420 -1.07 1.61 -3.25
N ILE A 421 -0.80 0.66 -2.36
CA ILE A 421 0.47 0.53 -1.64
C ILE A 421 1.19 -0.70 -2.22
N MET A 422 2.34 -0.46 -2.85
CA MET A 422 3.20 -1.50 -3.40
C MET A 422 4.51 -1.51 -2.62
N ARG A 423 4.85 -2.66 -2.05
CA ARG A 423 6.10 -2.86 -1.31
C ARG A 423 7.01 -3.80 -2.08
N PHE A 424 8.24 -3.36 -2.37
CA PHE A 424 9.24 -4.13 -3.10
C PHE A 424 10.39 -4.49 -2.18
N LYS A 425 10.66 -5.79 -2.00
CA LYS A 425 11.91 -6.23 -1.36
C LYS A 425 13.06 -6.00 -2.32
N LEU A 426 14.13 -5.40 -1.81
CA LEU A 426 15.30 -5.02 -2.60
C LEU A 426 16.44 -6.03 -2.52
N ASP A 427 16.28 -7.15 -1.80
CA ASP A 427 17.34 -8.15 -1.59
C ASP A 427 18.09 -8.50 -2.89
N ALA A 428 17.34 -8.81 -3.95
CA ALA A 428 17.93 -9.16 -5.25
C ALA A 428 18.75 -8.04 -5.91
N TRP A 429 18.41 -6.77 -5.64
CA TRP A 429 19.17 -5.62 -6.11
C TRP A 429 20.48 -5.43 -5.34
N LEU A 430 20.49 -5.79 -4.06
CA LEU A 430 21.64 -5.64 -3.17
C LEU A 430 22.69 -6.75 -3.37
N ASP A 431 22.27 -7.93 -3.83
CA ASP A 431 23.10 -9.14 -3.93
C ASP A 431 24.38 -8.94 -4.76
N ASN A 432 24.32 -8.14 -5.84
CA ASN A 432 25.43 -7.91 -6.76
C ASN A 432 26.12 -6.54 -6.57
N MET A 433 25.88 -5.86 -5.44
CA MET A 433 26.56 -4.60 -5.12
C MET A 433 27.90 -4.86 -4.44
N ASP A 434 28.88 -4.01 -4.74
CA ASP A 434 30.19 -4.03 -4.08
C ASP A 434 30.09 -3.61 -2.61
N ASP A 435 31.20 -3.77 -1.88
CA ASP A 435 31.30 -3.31 -0.52
C ASP A 435 31.06 -1.79 -0.42
N PRO A 436 30.23 -1.36 0.55
CA PRO A 436 29.68 -0.01 0.56
C PRO A 436 30.73 1.03 0.96
N VAL A 437 31.75 0.68 1.74
CA VAL A 437 32.73 1.63 2.26
C VAL A 437 33.98 1.65 1.39
N SER A 438 34.34 2.84 0.92
CA SER A 438 35.60 3.12 0.23
C SER A 438 36.30 4.28 0.93
N ILE A 439 37.61 4.16 1.14
CA ILE A 439 38.39 5.22 1.77
C ILE A 439 38.86 6.17 0.67
N LEU A 440 38.45 7.43 0.77
CA LEU A 440 38.97 8.52 -0.05
C LEU A 440 40.13 9.19 0.70
N HIS A 441 41.10 9.69 -0.04
CA HIS A 441 42.21 10.45 0.52
C HIS A 441 42.01 11.93 0.22
N ARG A 442 42.01 12.77 1.25
CA ARG A 442 41.94 14.23 1.12
C ARG A 442 43.18 14.85 1.76
N LEU A 443 43.80 15.79 1.05
CA LEU A 443 44.88 16.59 1.61
C LEU A 443 44.29 17.68 2.53
N ASN A 444 44.74 17.72 3.78
CA ASN A 444 44.40 18.74 4.77
C ASN A 444 45.70 19.34 5.32
N GLY A 445 46.12 20.49 4.76
CA GLY A 445 47.46 21.02 4.96
C GLY A 445 48.52 20.07 4.40
N ASP A 446 49.48 19.68 5.23
CA ASP A 446 50.54 18.72 4.87
C ASP A 446 50.20 17.26 5.23
N THR A 447 48.98 16.99 5.71
CA THR A 447 48.55 15.65 6.14
C THR A 447 47.53 15.05 5.18
N ILE A 448 47.67 13.75 4.91
CA ILE A 448 46.68 12.98 4.16
C ILE A 448 45.66 12.43 5.14
N GLU A 449 44.41 12.87 5.00
CA GLU A 449 43.28 12.41 5.80
C GLU A 449 42.50 11.34 5.03
N ASN A 450 42.14 10.26 5.74
CA ASN A 450 41.31 9.18 5.22
C ASN A 450 39.84 9.49 5.50
N VAL A 451 39.08 9.76 4.45
CA VAL A 451 37.65 10.08 4.52
C VAL A 451 36.85 8.86 4.04
N PRO A 452 36.14 8.13 4.92
CA PRO A 452 35.29 7.04 4.49
C PRO A 452 34.10 7.59 3.69
N ALA A 453 33.87 7.04 2.51
CA ALA A 453 32.78 7.39 1.61
C ALA A 453 32.00 6.15 1.18
N GLN A 454 30.73 6.35 0.84
CA GLN A 454 29.87 5.26 0.40
C GLN A 454 29.87 5.11 -1.11
N ARG A 455 30.13 3.89 -1.60
CA ARG A 455 29.89 3.51 -3.00
C ARG A 455 28.39 3.26 -3.17
N VAL A 456 27.75 4.09 -3.99
CA VAL A 456 26.30 4.06 -4.18
C VAL A 456 25.90 3.68 -5.60
N TYR A 457 24.72 3.06 -5.70
CA TYR A 457 24.08 2.67 -6.95
C TYR A 457 22.77 3.45 -7.08
N HIS A 458 22.52 4.01 -8.26
CA HIS A 458 21.30 4.77 -8.54
C HIS A 458 20.32 3.92 -9.34
N ILE A 459 19.11 3.76 -8.81
CA ILE A 459 17.98 3.18 -9.55
C ILE A 459 17.01 4.33 -9.82
N ASN A 460 16.65 4.54 -11.09
CA ASN A 460 15.69 5.58 -11.44
C ASN A 460 14.31 4.95 -11.59
N LEU A 461 13.33 5.56 -10.94
CA LEU A 461 11.93 5.14 -10.95
C LEU A 461 11.11 6.22 -11.66
N ILE A 462 10.33 5.83 -12.66
CA ILE A 462 9.36 6.70 -13.32
C ILE A 462 8.00 6.06 -13.18
N ILE A 463 7.05 6.79 -12.58
CA ILE A 463 5.67 6.34 -12.39
C ILE A 463 4.75 7.18 -13.26
N GLY A 464 3.99 6.55 -14.15
CA GLY A 464 2.90 7.17 -14.91
C GLY A 464 1.56 6.75 -14.34
N LEU A 465 0.69 7.72 -14.07
CA LEU A 465 -0.68 7.51 -13.57
C LEU A 465 -1.69 8.07 -14.57
N SER A 466 -2.67 7.27 -14.95
CA SER A 466 -3.73 7.69 -15.86
C SER A 466 -5.07 7.04 -15.52
N GLU A 467 -6.13 7.59 -16.10
CA GLU A 467 -7.47 7.02 -16.07
C GLU A 467 -7.95 6.75 -17.50
N GLN A 468 -8.46 5.54 -17.75
CA GLN A 468 -8.97 5.19 -19.07
C GLN A 468 -10.23 6.00 -19.39
N GLY A 469 -10.22 6.73 -20.51
CA GLY A 469 -11.35 7.56 -20.96
C GLY A 469 -11.37 8.97 -20.36
N GLY A 470 -10.33 9.38 -19.63
CA GLY A 470 -10.11 10.79 -19.30
C GLY A 470 -9.41 11.53 -20.43
N ASP A 471 -9.74 12.82 -20.62
CA ASP A 471 -9.13 13.70 -21.64
C ASP A 471 -7.67 14.10 -21.34
N GLY A 472 -7.10 13.66 -20.21
CA GLY A 472 -5.78 14.08 -19.73
C GLY A 472 -4.65 13.13 -20.11
N SER A 473 -3.48 13.67 -20.43
CA SER A 473 -2.22 12.91 -20.51
C SER A 473 -1.88 12.29 -19.15
N PRO A 474 -1.13 11.16 -19.12
CA PRO A 474 -0.67 10.57 -17.87
C PRO A 474 0.11 11.57 -17.01
N THR A 475 -0.12 11.54 -15.70
CA THR A 475 0.68 12.31 -14.73
C THR A 475 1.91 11.50 -14.36
N TYR A 476 3.10 12.06 -14.57
CA TYR A 476 4.36 11.39 -14.28
C TYR A 476 4.98 11.86 -12.97
N PHE A 477 5.63 10.93 -12.27
CA PHE A 477 6.44 11.18 -11.08
C PHE A 477 7.80 10.51 -11.26
N ARG A 478 8.86 11.14 -10.78
CA ARG A 478 10.22 10.63 -10.92
C ARG A 478 10.93 10.60 -9.57
N TYR A 479 11.55 9.46 -9.29
CA TYR A 479 12.37 9.28 -8.10
C TYR A 479 13.72 8.68 -8.48
N ARG A 480 14.74 9.02 -7.70
CA ARG A 480 16.04 8.39 -7.72
C ARG A 480 16.27 7.71 -6.38
N LEU A 481 16.39 6.39 -6.43
CA LEU A 481 16.71 5.56 -5.28
C LEU A 481 18.22 5.38 -5.21
N ILE A 482 18.83 5.77 -4.08
CA ILE A 482 20.26 5.63 -3.85
C ILE A 482 20.49 4.49 -2.87
N LEU A 483 21.15 3.45 -3.35
CA LEU A 483 21.37 2.19 -2.64
C LEU A 483 22.84 1.90 -2.40
N THR A 484 23.10 1.16 -1.33
CA THR A 484 24.35 0.44 -1.07
C THR A 484 24.02 -1.02 -0.78
N ARG A 485 25.03 -1.89 -0.66
CA ARG A 485 24.85 -3.29 -0.27
C ARG A 485 24.08 -3.48 1.05
N GLU A 486 24.14 -2.49 1.94
CA GLU A 486 23.43 -2.49 3.24
C GLU A 486 21.94 -2.10 3.11
N GLY A 487 21.56 -1.43 2.03
CA GLY A 487 20.18 -1.03 1.75
C GLY A 487 20.02 0.38 1.21
N ILE A 488 18.84 0.95 1.44
CA ILE A 488 18.45 2.29 1.03
C ILE A 488 19.21 3.33 1.86
N VAL A 489 20.00 4.17 1.20
CA VAL A 489 20.66 5.32 1.83
C VAL A 489 19.72 6.51 1.87
N ARG A 490 19.09 6.81 0.74
CA ARG A 490 18.10 7.88 0.61
C ARG A 490 17.28 7.75 -0.67
N ILE A 491 16.21 8.52 -0.72
CA ILE A 491 15.27 8.60 -1.84
C ILE A 491 15.15 10.07 -2.22
N GLU A 492 15.44 10.39 -3.48
CA GLU A 492 15.37 11.76 -4.02
C GLU A 492 14.17 11.84 -4.96
N GLU A 493 13.23 12.74 -4.69
CA GLU A 493 12.19 13.12 -5.67
C GLU A 493 12.81 14.10 -6.67
N VAL A 494 12.68 13.80 -7.96
CA VAL A 494 13.33 14.57 -9.03
C VAL A 494 12.27 15.33 -9.80
N ALA A 495 12.42 16.66 -9.84
CA ALA A 495 11.53 17.53 -10.60
C ALA A 495 11.52 17.15 -12.10
N ILE A 496 10.33 17.19 -12.69
CA ILE A 496 10.05 16.89 -14.10
C ILE A 496 9.84 18.19 -14.87
#